data_AF-A0A6B0XUA3-F1
#
_entry.id   AF-A0A6B0XUA3-F1
#
_cell.length_a   1.000
_cell.length_b   1.000
_cell.length_c   1.000
_cell.angle_alpha   90.00
_cell.angle_beta   90.00
_cell.angle_gamma   90.00
#
_symmetry.space_group_name_H-M   'P 1'
#
loop_
_entity.id
_entity.type
_entity.pdbx_description
1 polymer ?
#
loop_
_entity_poly.entity_id
_entity_poly.type
_entity_poly.pdbx_seq_one_letter_code
_entity_poly.pdbx_strand_id
1 'polypeptide(L)' 'AVVRADRWPRPHEFDVIARESGAEEAELFSTFNMGVGMVAVVREAEAERVLDEIRGSGCEAFRCGELVGGSGKVHLEGS' A
#
# COMPACT_ATOMS: atom_id res chain seq x y z
N ALA A 1 -10.69 -4.79 3.97
CA ALA A 1 -9.23 -4.94 4.17
C ALA A 1 -8.75 -3.76 4.99
N VAL A 2 -7.74 -3.97 5.83
CA VAL A 2 -7.02 -2.89 6.53
C VAL A 2 -5.66 -2.76 5.87
N VAL A 3 -5.31 -1.54 5.45
CA VAL A 3 -4.05 -1.22 4.78
C VAL A 3 -3.36 -0.12 5.57
N ARG A 4 -2.08 -0.34 5.90
CA ARG A 4 -1.23 0.57 6.68
C ARG A 4 -0.28 1.27 5.72
N ALA A 5 -0.64 2.50 5.33
CA ALA A 5 0.05 3.26 4.30
C ALA A 5 1.46 3.72 4.72
N ASP A 6 1.72 3.78 6.03
CA ASP A 6 3.03 4.06 6.62
C ASP A 6 4.06 2.93 6.44
N ARG A 7 3.66 1.78 5.87
CA ARG A 7 4.53 0.61 5.69
C ARG A 7 5.42 0.65 4.46
N TRP A 8 5.23 1.61 3.57
CA TRP A 8 6.10 1.85 2.42
C TRP A 8 6.34 3.34 2.25
N PRO A 9 7.46 3.74 1.63
CA PRO A 9 7.72 5.15 1.39
C PRO A 9 6.76 5.68 0.32
N ARG A 10 6.09 6.80 0.62
CA ARG A 10 5.38 7.58 -0.39
C ARG A 10 6.40 8.27 -1.30
N PRO A 11 6.34 8.09 -2.63
CA PRO A 11 7.18 8.86 -3.55
C PRO A 11 6.91 10.38 -3.45
N HIS A 12 7.97 11.18 -3.46
CA HIS A 12 7.91 12.63 -3.20
C HIS A 12 7.04 13.39 -4.22
N GLU A 13 6.92 12.90 -5.45
CA GLU A 13 6.03 13.46 -6.45
C GLU A 13 4.56 13.51 -5.97
N PHE A 14 4.13 12.55 -5.15
CA PHE A 14 2.77 12.56 -4.60
C PHE A 14 2.59 13.60 -3.49
N ASP A 15 3.64 13.96 -2.75
CA ASP A 15 3.59 15.09 -1.81
C ASP A 15 3.32 16.41 -2.54
N VAL A 16 3.99 16.59 -3.68
CA VAL A 16 3.81 17.75 -4.54
C VAL A 16 2.41 17.76 -5.13
N ILE A 17 1.95 16.63 -5.69
CA ILE A 17 0.60 16.52 -6.23
C ILE A 17 -0.46 16.82 -5.17
N ALA A 18 -0.33 16.27 -3.96
CA ALA A 18 -1.26 16.53 -2.86
C ALA A 18 -1.35 18.04 -2.56
N ARG A 19 -0.18 18.69 -2.39
CA ARG A 19 -0.10 20.12 -2.09
C ARG A 19 -0.70 21.00 -3.18
N GLU A 20 -0.37 20.74 -4.45
CA GLU A 20 -0.79 21.59 -5.57
C GLU A 20 -2.26 21.34 -5.98
N SER A 21 -2.76 20.12 -5.82
CA SER A 21 -4.15 19.78 -6.15
C SER A 21 -5.15 20.19 -5.06
N GLY A 22 -4.71 20.23 -3.79
CA GLY A 22 -5.59 20.43 -2.65
C GLY A 22 -6.57 19.27 -2.39
N ALA A 23 -6.35 18.12 -3.05
CA ALA A 23 -7.18 16.92 -2.88
C ALA A 23 -7.01 16.31 -1.48
N GLU A 24 -8.07 15.68 -0.97
CA GLU A 24 -7.98 14.91 0.26
C GLU A 24 -7.19 13.62 0.05
N GLU A 25 -6.52 13.12 1.09
CA GLU A 25 -5.69 11.91 1.02
C GLU A 25 -6.46 10.71 0.45
N ALA A 26 -7.74 10.55 0.83
CA ALA A 26 -8.60 9.50 0.31
C ALA A 26 -8.84 9.59 -1.20
N GLU A 27 -8.93 10.81 -1.76
CA GLU A 27 -9.07 11.03 -3.20
C GLU A 27 -7.78 10.66 -3.93
N LEU A 28 -6.62 11.00 -3.36
CA LEU A 28 -5.31 10.63 -3.89
C LEU A 28 -5.15 9.11 -3.97
N PHE A 29 -5.47 8.37 -2.89
CA PHE A 29 -5.44 6.90 -2.88
C PHE A 29 -6.46 6.25 -3.83
N SER A 30 -7.56 6.94 -4.14
CA SER A 30 -8.53 6.44 -5.11
C SER A 30 -8.11 6.63 -6.57
N THR A 31 -7.14 7.52 -6.82
CA THR A 31 -6.72 7.95 -8.17
C THR A 31 -5.32 7.46 -8.52
N PHE A 32 -4.40 7.45 -7.55
CA PHE A 32 -3.00 7.13 -7.73
C PHE A 32 -2.63 5.86 -6.96
N ASN A 33 -1.57 5.21 -7.42
CA ASN A 33 -1.04 4.01 -6.76
C ASN A 33 -0.30 4.30 -5.45
N MET A 34 0.01 5.58 -5.18
CA MET A 34 0.72 6.05 -3.98
C MET A 34 2.02 5.28 -3.68
N GLY A 35 2.73 4.84 -4.74
CA GLY A 35 3.99 4.09 -4.64
C GLY A 35 3.85 2.57 -4.70
N VAL A 36 2.63 2.01 -4.66
CA VAL A 36 2.42 0.55 -4.72
C VAL A 36 1.77 0.16 -6.04
N GLY A 37 2.58 -0.33 -6.98
CA GLY A 37 2.09 -0.76 -8.30
C GLY A 37 1.35 -2.11 -8.31
N MET A 38 1.53 -2.93 -7.27
CA MET A 38 0.95 -4.27 -7.20
C MET A 38 0.69 -4.70 -5.75
N VAL A 39 -0.40 -5.42 -5.53
CA VAL A 39 -0.73 -6.06 -4.25
C VAL A 39 -0.92 -7.55 -4.46
N ALA A 40 -0.27 -8.36 -3.63
CA ALA A 40 -0.45 -9.80 -3.59
C ALA A 40 -1.10 -10.21 -2.26
N VAL A 41 -2.12 -11.08 -2.33
CA VAL A 41 -2.75 -11.68 -1.14
C VAL A 41 -2.17 -13.07 -0.95
N VAL A 42 -1.58 -13.30 0.22
CA VAL A 42 -0.94 -14.56 0.58
C VAL A 42 -1.42 -15.04 1.93
N ARG A 43 -1.22 -16.33 2.22
CA ARG A 43 -1.44 -16.84 3.58
C ARG A 43 -0.45 -16.19 4.53
N GLU A 44 -0.87 -15.92 5.75
CA GLU A 44 -0.02 -15.30 6.77
C GLU A 44 1.28 -16.08 7.01
N ALA A 45 1.19 -17.40 7.07
CA ALA A 45 2.36 -18.27 7.26
C ALA A 45 3.38 -18.21 6.11
N GLU A 46 3.00 -17.69 4.95
CA GLU A 46 3.86 -17.58 3.76
C GLU A 46 4.36 -16.14 3.51
N ALA A 47 3.87 -15.16 4.28
CA ALA A 47 4.09 -13.74 4.01
C ALA A 47 5.58 -13.36 3.95
N GLU A 48 6.36 -13.75 4.96
CA GLU A 48 7.79 -13.44 5.00
C GLU A 48 8.57 -14.12 3.87
N ARG A 49 8.28 -15.40 3.59
CA ARG A 49 8.91 -16.13 2.49
C ARG A 49 8.67 -15.43 1.14
N VAL A 50 7.43 -15.02 0.88
CA VAL A 50 7.07 -14.34 -0.38
C VAL A 50 7.73 -12.97 -0.46
N LEU A 51 7.81 -12.22 0.64
CA LEU A 51 8.53 -10.95 0.67
C LEU A 51 10.01 -11.13 0.33
N ASP A 52 10.65 -12.13 0.92
CA ASP A 52 12.06 -12.42 0.67
C ASP A 52 12.31 -12.85 -0.78
N GLU A 53 11.41 -13.64 -1.38
CA GLU A 53 11.50 -14.02 -2.80
C GLU A 53 11.39 -12.81 -3.74
N ILE A 54 10.43 -11.89 -3.49
CA ILE A 54 10.25 -10.68 -4.31
C ILE A 54 11.45 -9.73 -4.15
N ARG A 55 11.96 -9.58 -2.92
CA ARG A 55 13.18 -8.81 -2.65
C ARG A 55 14.39 -9.44 -3.34
N GLY A 56 14.49 -10.77 -3.33
CA GLY A 56 15.51 -11.53 -4.03
C GLY A 56 15.48 -11.37 -5.55
N SER A 57 14.32 -11.05 -6.14
CA SER A 57 14.21 -10.71 -7.58
C SER A 57 14.57 -9.25 -7.89
N GLY A 58 14.99 -8.46 -6.90
CA GLY A 58 15.37 -7.06 -7.08
C GLY A 58 14.22 -6.06 -6.99
N CYS A 59 13.06 -6.47 -6.48
CA CYS A 59 11.90 -5.60 -6.29
C CYS A 59 11.71 -5.26 -4.80
N GLU A 60 11.37 -4.01 -4.49
CA GLU A 60 10.96 -3.67 -3.13
C GLU A 60 9.58 -4.27 -2.82
N ALA A 61 9.42 -4.78 -1.60
CA ALA A 61 8.16 -5.38 -1.15
C ALA A 61 7.95 -5.17 0.35
N PHE A 62 6.71 -4.91 0.73
CA PHE A 62 6.30 -4.56 2.09
C PHE A 62 5.03 -5.33 2.48
N ARG A 63 4.96 -5.74 3.75
CA ARG A 63 3.67 -6.18 4.33
C ARG A 63 2.82 -4.94 4.57
N CYS A 64 1.87 -4.68 3.66
CA CYS A 64 1.06 -3.46 3.67
C CYS A 64 -0.24 -3.57 4.47
N GLY A 65 -0.67 -4.76 4.90
CA GLY A 65 -1.95 -4.89 5.59
C GLY A 65 -2.44 -6.32 5.73
N GLU A 66 -3.76 -6.45 5.91
CA GLU A 66 -4.43 -7.73 6.09
C GLU A 66 -5.89 -7.72 5.59
N LEU A 67 -6.36 -8.89 5.18
CA LEU A 67 -7.77 -9.12 4.90
C LEU A 67 -8.51 -9.41 6.21
N VAL A 68 -9.54 -8.62 6.46
CA VAL A 68 -10.47 -8.80 7.58
C VAL A 68 -11.86 -9.09 7.02
N GLY A 69 -12.71 -9.77 7.80
CA GLY A 69 -14.12 -9.94 7.44
C GLY A 69 -14.79 -8.58 7.21
N GLY A 70 -15.53 -8.42 6.12
CA GLY A 70 -16.13 -7.13 5.77
C GLY A 70 -16.88 -7.14 4.46
N SER A 71 -17.34 -5.94 4.05
CA SER A 71 -18.26 -5.74 2.92
C SER A 71 -17.56 -5.27 1.62
N GLY A 72 -16.30 -5.66 1.39
CA GLY A 72 -15.53 -5.21 0.22
C GLY A 72 -14.97 -3.79 0.31
N LYS A 73 -14.93 -3.19 1.51
CA LYS A 73 -14.32 -1.87 1.75
C LYS A 73 -12.86 -1.97 2.19
N VAL A 74 -12.10 -0.93 1.89
CA VAL A 74 -10.71 -0.72 2.36
C VAL A 74 -10.72 0.34 3.46
N HIS A 75 -10.00 0.09 4.55
CA HIS A 75 -9.70 1.07 5.58
C HIS A 75 -8.20 1.37 5.54
N LEU A 76 -7.86 2.64 5.32
CA LEU A 76 -6.48 3.14 5.33
C LEU A 76 -6.12 3.60 6.74
N GLU A 77 -4.98 3.14 7.24
CA GLU A 77 -4.36 3.54 8.51
C GLU A 77 -2.98 4.16 8.22
N GLY A 78 -2.58 5.17 9.01
CA GLY A 78 -1.22 5.73 8.93
C GLY A 78 -0.92 6.58 7.69
N SER A 79 -1.94 7.14 7.02
CA SER A 79 -1.83 8.08 5.90
C SER A 79 -1.94 9.53 6.34
#